data_AF-A0A2D4F674-F1
#
_entry.id   AF-A0A2D4F674-F1
#
_cell.length_a   1.000
_cell.length_b   1.000
_cell.length_c   1.000
_cell.angle_alpha   90.00
_cell.angle_beta   90.00
_cell.angle_gamma   90.00
#
_symmetry.space_group_name_H-M   'P 1'
#
loop_
_entity.id
_entity.type
_entity.pdbx_description
1 polymer ?
#
loop_
_entity_poly.entity_id
_entity_poly.type
_entity_poly.pdbx_seq_one_letter_code
_entity_poly.pdbx_strand_id
1 'polypeptide(L)'
;PRELTLQAMADGVNKGRGGKGSIYVWASGDGGSYDDCNCDGYASSMWTISINSAINDGRTALYDESCSSTLASTFSNGRKRNPEAGVATTDLYGNCTLRHSGTSAAAPEAAGVFALALEANVDLTWRDLQHLIVLTSKRNQLHDEVHKWRRNGVGLEFNHLFGYGVLDAGAM
;
A
#
# COMPACT_ATOMS: atom_id res chain seq x y z
N PRO A 1 10.36 -5.95 -13.15
CA PRO A 1 10.82 -7.36 -12.95
C PRO A 1 11.28 -8.00 -14.28
N ARG A 2 12.24 -8.94 -14.24
CA ARG A 2 12.68 -9.71 -15.42
C ARG A 2 11.82 -10.97 -15.61
N GLU A 3 12.01 -11.67 -16.72
CA GLU A 3 11.14 -12.76 -17.22
C GLU A 3 10.76 -13.81 -16.17
N LEU A 4 11.73 -14.43 -15.50
CA LEU A 4 11.44 -15.48 -14.51
C LEU A 4 10.60 -14.97 -13.34
N THR A 5 10.83 -13.73 -12.91
CA THR A 5 10.05 -13.12 -11.83
C THR A 5 8.63 -12.81 -12.29
N LEU A 6 8.45 -12.32 -13.52
CA LEU A 6 7.11 -12.10 -14.10
C LEU A 6 6.35 -13.42 -14.23
N GLN A 7 7.02 -14.49 -14.67
CA GLN A 7 6.42 -15.83 -14.74
C GLN A 7 6.01 -16.32 -13.34
N ALA A 8 6.86 -16.14 -12.32
CA ALA A 8 6.55 -16.53 -10.96
C ALA A 8 5.35 -15.75 -10.38
N MET A 9 5.27 -14.44 -10.63
CA MET A 9 4.13 -13.62 -10.20
C MET A 9 2.84 -14.03 -10.93
N ALA A 10 2.91 -14.26 -12.25
CA ALA A 10 1.78 -14.74 -13.04
C ALA A 10 1.30 -16.11 -12.54
N ASP A 11 2.21 -17.04 -12.27
CA ASP A 11 1.86 -18.35 -11.70
C ASP A 11 1.27 -18.21 -10.30
N GLY A 12 1.79 -17.31 -9.48
CA GLY A 12 1.25 -17.03 -8.15
C GLY A 12 -0.20 -16.56 -8.19
N VAL A 13 -0.53 -15.58 -9.02
CA VAL A 13 -1.91 -15.05 -9.10
C VAL A 13 -2.88 -16.03 -9.79
N ASN A 14 -2.40 -16.95 -10.64
CA ASN A 14 -3.27 -17.90 -11.34
C ASN A 14 -3.40 -19.26 -10.64
N LYS A 15 -2.35 -19.73 -9.96
CA LYS A 15 -2.28 -21.09 -9.38
C LYS A 15 -2.23 -21.08 -7.85
N GLY A 16 -1.80 -19.97 -7.24
CA GLY A 16 -1.71 -19.81 -5.79
C GLY A 16 -3.07 -19.93 -5.10
N ARG A 17 -3.06 -20.29 -3.81
CA ARG A 17 -4.27 -20.41 -2.97
C ARG A 17 -5.37 -21.26 -3.63
N GLY A 18 -5.01 -22.37 -4.28
CA GLY A 18 -5.95 -23.26 -4.95
C GLY A 18 -6.66 -22.63 -6.15
N GLY A 19 -6.00 -21.71 -6.86
CA GLY A 19 -6.56 -20.98 -8.00
C GLY A 19 -7.19 -19.63 -7.65
N LYS A 20 -7.30 -19.26 -6.35
CA LYS A 20 -7.77 -17.94 -5.91
C LYS A 20 -6.71 -16.84 -6.12
N GLY A 21 -5.45 -17.24 -6.27
CA GLY A 21 -4.30 -16.39 -6.49
C GLY A 21 -3.64 -15.91 -5.21
N SER A 22 -2.30 -15.91 -5.24
CA SER A 22 -1.45 -15.30 -4.22
C SER A 22 -1.69 -13.79 -4.13
N ILE A 23 -1.60 -13.25 -2.91
CA ILE A 23 -1.68 -11.81 -2.65
C ILE A 23 -0.25 -11.29 -2.53
N TYR A 24 0.16 -10.38 -3.41
CA TYR A 24 1.45 -9.71 -3.35
C TYR A 24 1.26 -8.27 -2.87
N VAL A 25 1.70 -7.97 -1.66
CA VAL A 25 1.69 -6.59 -1.12
C VAL A 25 3.05 -5.97 -1.35
N TRP A 26 3.09 -4.73 -1.83
CA TRP A 26 4.31 -4.06 -2.22
C TRP A 26 4.34 -2.64 -1.66
N ALA A 27 5.48 -2.23 -1.11
CA ALA A 27 5.69 -0.83 -0.75
C ALA A 27 5.90 -0.01 -2.03
N SER A 28 5.28 1.15 -2.15
CA SER A 28 5.35 1.97 -3.36
C SER A 28 6.75 2.54 -3.61
N GLY A 29 7.53 2.81 -2.56
CA GLY A 29 8.90 3.32 -2.67
C GLY A 29 9.19 4.48 -1.73
N ASP A 30 10.48 4.74 -1.50
CA ASP A 30 11.00 5.73 -0.54
C ASP A 30 11.86 6.83 -1.21
N GLY A 31 11.77 6.98 -2.54
CA GLY A 31 12.52 7.95 -3.36
C GLY A 31 12.04 9.40 -3.28
N GLY A 32 10.86 9.63 -2.69
CA GLY A 32 10.26 10.95 -2.51
C GLY A 32 10.01 11.68 -3.83
N SER A 33 10.13 13.01 -3.81
CA SER A 33 9.87 13.86 -4.99
C SER A 33 10.87 13.69 -6.15
N TYR A 34 11.88 12.85 -6.01
CA TYR A 34 12.90 12.60 -7.02
C TYR A 34 12.67 11.31 -7.80
N ASP A 35 11.64 10.53 -7.46
CA ASP A 35 11.29 9.26 -8.10
C ASP A 35 9.79 9.17 -8.39
N ASP A 36 9.42 8.22 -9.26
CA ASP A 36 8.04 7.91 -9.64
C ASP A 36 7.89 6.39 -9.64
N CYS A 37 7.02 5.87 -8.77
CA CYS A 37 6.86 4.43 -8.60
C CYS A 37 6.25 3.70 -9.82
N ASN A 38 5.82 4.41 -10.87
CA ASN A 38 5.56 3.79 -12.17
C ASN A 38 6.86 3.27 -12.84
N CYS A 39 8.02 3.81 -12.47
CA CYS A 39 9.34 3.35 -12.95
C CYS A 39 9.80 2.08 -12.24
N ASP A 40 9.24 1.74 -11.08
CA ASP A 40 9.41 0.42 -10.47
C ASP A 40 8.40 -0.57 -11.06
N GLY A 41 8.89 -1.52 -11.86
CA GLY A 41 8.06 -2.56 -12.46
C GLY A 41 7.42 -3.54 -11.46
N TYR A 42 7.82 -3.54 -10.18
CA TYR A 42 7.15 -4.30 -9.13
C TYR A 42 5.98 -3.52 -8.55
N ALA A 43 6.19 -2.27 -8.12
CA ALA A 43 5.13 -1.38 -7.63
C ALA A 43 4.08 -1.04 -8.70
N SER A 44 4.45 -1.03 -9.97
CA SER A 44 3.54 -0.78 -11.10
C SER A 44 2.93 -2.05 -11.72
N SER A 45 3.23 -3.22 -11.18
CA SER A 45 2.65 -4.48 -11.65
C SER A 45 1.17 -4.59 -11.26
N MET A 46 0.30 -5.00 -12.20
CA MET A 46 -1.10 -5.28 -11.87
C MET A 46 -1.28 -6.45 -10.88
N TRP A 47 -0.27 -7.29 -10.69
CA TRP A 47 -0.31 -8.45 -9.79
C TRP A 47 0.10 -8.10 -8.35
N THR A 48 0.63 -6.90 -8.12
CA THR A 48 0.93 -6.40 -6.79
C THR A 48 -0.14 -5.43 -6.34
N ILE A 49 -0.28 -5.31 -5.03
CA ILE A 49 -1.06 -4.28 -4.36
C ILE A 49 -0.03 -3.29 -3.82
N SER A 50 0.16 -2.20 -4.55
CA SER A 50 1.09 -1.13 -4.17
C SER A 50 0.49 -0.26 -3.08
N ILE A 51 1.19 -0.16 -1.95
CA ILE A 51 0.80 0.54 -0.73
C ILE A 51 1.81 1.65 -0.45
N ASN A 52 1.30 2.87 -0.37
CA ASN A 52 2.07 4.03 0.04
C ASN A 52 1.84 4.33 1.53
N SER A 53 2.45 5.39 2.04
CA SER A 53 2.27 5.79 3.43
C SER A 53 1.29 6.96 3.60
N ALA A 54 0.80 7.11 4.83
CA ALA A 54 0.17 8.29 5.36
C ALA A 54 0.72 8.52 6.77
N ILE A 55 0.96 9.77 7.16
CA ILE A 55 1.42 10.07 8.52
C ILE A 55 0.23 10.38 9.43
N ASN A 56 0.46 10.32 10.74
CA ASN A 56 -0.60 10.40 11.76
C ASN A 56 -1.46 11.69 11.73
N ASP A 57 -0.99 12.76 11.08
CA ASP A 57 -1.76 14.01 10.90
C ASP A 57 -2.49 14.10 9.55
N GLY A 58 -2.53 12.99 8.80
CA GLY A 58 -3.22 12.86 7.52
C GLY A 58 -2.42 13.33 6.30
N ARG A 59 -1.16 13.74 6.46
CA ARG A 59 -0.32 14.16 5.33
C ARG A 59 0.48 13.01 4.72
N THR A 60 1.11 13.30 3.59
CA THR A 60 2.09 12.42 2.96
C THR A 60 3.43 12.51 3.67
N ALA A 61 4.24 11.47 3.60
CA ALA A 61 5.62 11.48 4.05
C ALA A 61 6.56 12.11 3.00
N LEU A 62 7.72 12.59 3.44
CA LEU A 62 8.73 13.19 2.55
C LEU A 62 9.36 12.18 1.57
N TYR A 63 9.30 10.89 1.90
CA TYR A 63 9.87 9.80 1.10
C TYR A 63 8.85 9.16 0.16
N ASP A 64 7.55 9.51 0.25
CA ASP A 64 6.53 8.88 -0.58
C ASP A 64 6.76 9.19 -2.07
N GLU A 65 6.74 8.15 -2.90
CA GLU A 65 6.75 8.28 -4.36
C GLU A 65 5.31 8.38 -4.88
N SER A 66 5.08 9.28 -5.84
CA SER A 66 3.77 9.45 -6.49
C SER A 66 3.70 8.57 -7.73
N CYS A 67 2.64 7.77 -7.88
CA CYS A 67 2.36 7.07 -9.13
C CYS A 67 0.88 6.69 -9.26
N SER A 68 0.49 6.35 -10.49
CA SER A 68 -0.87 5.90 -10.80
C SER A 68 -1.14 4.45 -10.39
N SER A 69 -0.11 3.67 -10.06
CA SER A 69 -0.26 2.26 -9.66
C SER A 69 -0.51 2.06 -8.17
N THR A 70 -0.30 3.07 -7.33
CA THR A 70 -0.64 3.04 -5.90
C THR A 70 -2.14 2.84 -5.72
N LEU A 71 -2.52 1.80 -4.99
CA LEU A 71 -3.93 1.45 -4.79
C LEU A 71 -4.50 2.07 -3.51
N ALA A 72 -3.72 2.10 -2.42
CA ALA A 72 -4.11 2.66 -1.14
C ALA A 72 -2.88 3.03 -0.31
N SER A 73 -3.11 3.56 0.89
CA SER A 73 -2.09 3.81 1.90
C SER A 73 -2.42 3.14 3.23
N THR A 74 -1.39 2.98 4.06
CA THR A 74 -1.50 2.70 5.51
C THR A 74 -0.58 3.63 6.27
N PHE A 75 -0.50 3.49 7.60
CA PHE A 75 0.19 4.49 8.41
C PHE A 75 1.70 4.24 8.49
N SER A 76 2.45 5.32 8.56
CA SER A 76 3.88 5.33 8.87
C SER A 76 4.26 6.70 9.47
N ASN A 77 5.55 7.02 9.53
CA ASN A 77 6.01 8.37 9.88
C ASN A 77 6.53 9.13 8.65
N GLY A 78 7.26 10.22 8.85
CA GLY A 78 8.02 10.85 7.75
C GLY A 78 7.72 12.33 7.50
N ARG A 79 7.14 13.03 8.48
CA ARG A 79 6.90 14.48 8.41
C ARG A 79 8.18 15.31 8.25
N LYS A 80 9.28 14.84 8.82
CA LYS A 80 10.58 15.52 8.86
C LYS A 80 11.70 14.51 8.68
N ARG A 81 12.88 15.00 8.25
CA ARG A 81 14.10 14.18 8.14
C ARG A 81 14.56 13.58 9.47
N ASN A 82 14.27 14.24 10.59
CA ASN A 82 14.51 13.66 11.90
C ASN A 82 13.34 12.71 12.26
N PRO A 83 13.61 11.46 12.63
CA PRO A 83 12.56 10.49 12.91
C PRO A 83 11.66 10.95 14.06
N GLU A 84 10.38 11.17 13.75
CA GLU A 84 9.32 11.18 14.75
C GLU A 84 9.00 9.73 15.17
N ALA A 85 8.11 9.54 16.15
CA ALA A 85 7.62 8.22 16.50
C ALA A 85 7.10 7.51 15.23
N GLY A 86 7.68 6.35 14.93
CA GLY A 86 7.34 5.51 13.80
C GLY A 86 6.39 4.39 14.18
N VAL A 87 6.33 3.37 13.34
CA VAL A 87 5.58 2.15 13.63
C VAL A 87 6.27 1.40 14.77
N ALA A 88 5.49 1.05 15.79
CA ALA A 88 5.93 0.25 16.91
C ALA A 88 5.89 -1.23 16.54
N THR A 89 7.02 -1.92 16.59
CA THR A 89 7.11 -3.34 16.20
C THR A 89 8.30 -4.04 16.85
N THR A 90 8.43 -5.34 16.63
CA THR A 90 9.59 -6.14 17.06
C THR A 90 10.86 -5.74 16.30
N ASP A 91 12.01 -5.98 16.92
CA ASP A 91 13.31 -5.66 16.35
C ASP A 91 14.31 -6.81 16.60
N LEU A 92 15.43 -6.77 15.91
CA LEU A 92 16.49 -7.77 15.98
C LEU A 92 16.98 -7.98 17.42
N TYR A 93 17.47 -9.19 17.69
CA TYR A 93 18.05 -9.57 18.98
C TYR A 93 17.08 -9.50 20.16
N GLY A 94 15.79 -9.73 19.91
CA GLY A 94 14.74 -9.71 20.93
C GLY A 94 14.37 -8.31 21.41
N ASN A 95 14.69 -7.28 20.62
CA ASN A 95 14.38 -5.90 20.93
C ASN A 95 12.99 -5.50 20.39
N CYS A 96 12.60 -4.26 20.68
CA CYS A 96 11.43 -3.60 20.12
C CYS A 96 11.87 -2.23 19.60
N THR A 97 11.23 -1.76 18.53
CA THR A 97 11.44 -0.43 17.96
C THR A 97 10.16 0.38 17.99
N LEU A 98 10.30 1.70 18.17
CA LEU A 98 9.23 2.69 18.03
C LEU A 98 9.53 3.63 16.84
N ARG A 99 10.41 3.19 15.92
CA ARG A 99 11.00 4.03 14.88
C ARG A 99 11.03 3.34 13.51
N HIS A 100 10.33 2.22 13.34
CA HIS A 100 10.18 1.65 12.00
C HIS A 100 9.44 2.65 11.10
N SER A 101 9.87 2.80 9.85
CA SER A 101 9.53 3.92 8.98
C SER A 101 9.61 3.52 7.51
N GLY A 102 9.20 4.43 6.63
CA GLY A 102 9.15 4.21 5.19
C GLY A 102 7.81 3.61 4.77
N THR A 103 7.59 3.57 3.46
CA THR A 103 6.55 2.75 2.82
C THR A 103 6.77 1.26 3.13
N SER A 104 8.01 0.89 3.43
CA SER A 104 8.40 -0.43 3.96
C SER A 104 7.70 -0.79 5.27
N ALA A 105 7.31 0.17 6.10
CA ALA A 105 6.50 -0.06 7.31
C ALA A 105 5.00 -0.10 7.02
N ALA A 106 4.55 0.60 5.98
CA ALA A 106 3.16 0.66 5.56
C ALA A 106 2.68 -0.68 4.93
N ALA A 107 3.46 -1.27 4.02
CA ALA A 107 3.07 -2.51 3.33
C ALA A 107 2.77 -3.70 4.28
N PRO A 108 3.54 -3.96 5.35
CA PRO A 108 3.18 -4.97 6.35
C PRO A 108 1.86 -4.72 7.09
N GLU A 109 1.51 -3.45 7.38
CA GLU A 109 0.20 -3.13 7.97
C GLU A 109 -0.94 -3.52 7.03
N ALA A 110 -0.80 -3.21 5.73
CA ALA A 110 -1.78 -3.62 4.72
C ALA A 110 -1.89 -5.15 4.62
N ALA A 111 -0.77 -5.86 4.65
CA ALA A 111 -0.77 -7.33 4.67
C ALA A 111 -1.53 -7.89 5.90
N GLY A 112 -1.41 -7.24 7.06
CA GLY A 112 -2.20 -7.57 8.24
C GLY A 112 -3.70 -7.37 8.05
N VAL A 113 -4.12 -6.23 7.48
CA VAL A 113 -5.53 -5.97 7.13
C VAL A 113 -6.06 -7.00 6.14
N PHE A 114 -5.26 -7.37 5.13
CA PHE A 114 -5.65 -8.37 4.14
C PHE A 114 -5.80 -9.77 4.75
N ALA A 115 -4.99 -10.11 5.75
CA ALA A 115 -5.15 -11.35 6.48
C ALA A 115 -6.51 -11.40 7.21
N LEU A 116 -6.96 -10.29 7.81
CA LEU A 116 -8.28 -10.19 8.45
C LEU A 116 -9.41 -10.32 7.41
N ALA A 117 -9.30 -9.65 6.26
CA ALA A 117 -10.27 -9.76 5.18
C ALA A 117 -10.37 -11.21 4.64
N LEU A 118 -9.23 -11.89 4.51
CA LEU A 118 -9.17 -13.31 4.11
C LEU A 118 -9.71 -14.25 5.19
N GLU A 119 -9.56 -13.92 6.47
CA GLU A 119 -10.19 -14.66 7.57
C GLU A 119 -11.72 -14.53 7.51
N ALA A 120 -12.22 -13.30 7.27
CA ALA A 120 -13.64 -13.05 7.10
C ALA A 120 -14.24 -13.76 5.87
N ASN A 121 -13.47 -13.85 4.78
CA ASN A 121 -13.85 -14.60 3.59
C ASN A 121 -12.64 -15.23 2.88
N VAL A 122 -12.44 -16.53 3.11
CA VAL A 122 -11.33 -17.30 2.52
C VAL A 122 -11.45 -17.50 1.01
N ASP A 123 -12.62 -17.23 0.41
CA ASP A 123 -12.90 -17.39 -1.02
C ASP A 123 -12.51 -16.17 -1.86
N LEU A 124 -12.13 -15.05 -1.23
CA LEU A 124 -11.64 -13.87 -1.95
C LEU A 124 -10.44 -14.22 -2.84
N THR A 125 -10.56 -13.86 -4.11
CA THR A 125 -9.45 -13.91 -5.07
C THR A 125 -8.53 -12.72 -4.90
N TRP A 126 -7.35 -12.78 -5.53
CA TRP A 126 -6.41 -11.66 -5.54
C TRP A 126 -6.99 -10.37 -6.14
N ARG A 127 -7.91 -10.48 -7.10
CA ARG A 127 -8.62 -9.33 -7.68
C ARG A 127 -9.74 -8.84 -6.79
N ASP A 128 -10.49 -9.73 -6.14
CA ASP A 128 -11.55 -9.31 -5.22
C ASP A 128 -11.00 -8.44 -4.09
N LEU A 129 -9.82 -8.79 -3.57
CA LEU A 129 -9.14 -8.00 -2.57
C LEU A 129 -8.74 -6.60 -3.09
N GLN A 130 -8.24 -6.50 -4.33
CA GLN A 130 -7.99 -5.20 -4.97
C GLN A 130 -9.29 -4.38 -5.11
N HIS A 131 -10.40 -5.02 -5.46
CA HIS A 131 -11.71 -4.36 -5.54
C HIS A 131 -12.19 -3.85 -4.17
N LEU A 132 -12.04 -4.66 -3.11
CA LEU A 132 -12.38 -4.24 -1.75
C LEU A 132 -11.59 -3.00 -1.35
N ILE A 133 -10.28 -2.97 -1.60
CA ILE A 133 -9.42 -1.81 -1.31
C ILE A 133 -9.97 -0.55 -1.98
N VAL A 134 -10.26 -0.61 -3.28
CA VAL A 134 -10.79 0.54 -4.06
C VAL A 134 -12.11 1.06 -3.49
N LEU A 135 -12.99 0.17 -3.03
CA LEU A 135 -14.34 0.51 -2.57
C LEU A 135 -14.41 0.93 -1.10
N THR A 136 -13.46 0.48 -0.27
CA THR A 136 -13.53 0.62 1.19
C THR A 136 -12.55 1.64 1.75
N SER A 137 -11.44 1.91 1.05
CA SER A 137 -10.43 2.88 1.47
C SER A 137 -11.03 4.26 1.71
N LYS A 138 -10.45 4.98 2.69
CA LYS A 138 -10.98 6.26 3.16
C LYS A 138 -9.99 7.38 2.89
N ARG A 139 -10.48 8.42 2.21
CA ARG A 139 -9.80 9.71 2.11
C ARG A 139 -9.80 10.50 3.42
N ASN A 140 -10.71 10.21 4.36
CA ASN A 140 -11.04 11.11 5.47
C ASN A 140 -9.80 11.71 6.15
N GLN A 141 -9.75 13.05 6.20
CA GLN A 141 -8.66 13.84 6.80
C GLN A 141 -7.29 13.64 6.14
N LEU A 142 -7.21 13.09 4.92
CA LEU A 142 -5.99 13.03 4.13
C LEU A 142 -5.77 14.33 3.36
N HIS A 143 -4.57 14.87 3.49
CA HIS A 143 -4.16 16.15 2.97
C HIS A 143 -2.87 15.99 2.15
N ASP A 144 -2.98 16.26 0.86
CA ASP A 144 -1.83 16.37 -0.05
C ASP A 144 -1.74 17.82 -0.52
N GLU A 145 -0.59 18.46 -0.25
CA GLU A 145 -0.31 19.85 -0.63
C GLU A 145 0.18 19.96 -2.08
N VAL A 146 0.62 18.85 -2.70
CA VAL A 146 1.24 18.79 -4.02
C VAL A 146 0.28 18.22 -5.06
N HIS A 147 -0.30 17.03 -4.83
CA HIS A 147 -1.25 16.42 -5.77
C HIS A 147 -2.69 16.63 -5.31
N LYS A 148 -3.52 17.14 -6.22
CA LYS A 148 -4.94 17.30 -5.94
C LYS A 148 -5.64 15.95 -6.02
N TRP A 149 -6.51 15.68 -5.05
CA TRP A 149 -7.51 14.63 -5.15
C TRP A 149 -8.38 14.84 -6.40
N ARG A 150 -8.62 13.76 -7.14
CA ARG A 150 -9.43 13.76 -8.36
C ARG A 150 -10.57 12.77 -8.20
N ARG A 151 -11.68 13.04 -8.88
CA ARG A 151 -12.82 12.14 -8.95
C ARG A 151 -12.82 11.45 -10.31
N ASN A 152 -12.89 10.12 -10.32
CA ASN A 152 -12.94 9.32 -11.55
C ASN A 152 -14.37 9.24 -12.12
N GLY A 153 -14.55 8.55 -13.25
CA GLY A 153 -15.82 8.47 -13.97
C GLY A 153 -16.97 7.77 -13.23
N VAL A 154 -16.67 7.00 -12.18
CA VAL A 154 -17.68 6.34 -11.33
C VAL A 154 -17.86 7.04 -9.98
N GLY A 155 -17.28 8.23 -9.81
CA GLY A 155 -17.47 9.07 -8.64
C GLY A 155 -16.54 8.75 -7.46
N LEU A 156 -15.58 7.85 -7.61
CA LEU A 156 -14.59 7.55 -6.57
C LEU A 156 -13.47 8.59 -6.59
N GLU A 157 -12.98 8.96 -5.40
CA GLU A 157 -11.87 9.90 -5.25
C GLU A 157 -10.54 9.14 -5.17
N PHE A 158 -9.52 9.66 -5.83
CA PHE A 158 -8.17 9.10 -5.82
C PHE A 158 -7.10 10.21 -5.82
N ASN A 159 -5.90 9.86 -5.42
CA ASN A 159 -4.71 10.70 -5.40
C ASN A 159 -3.47 9.82 -5.68
N HIS A 160 -2.46 10.32 -6.40
CA HIS A 160 -1.31 9.50 -6.80
C HIS A 160 -0.33 9.17 -5.65
N LEU A 161 -0.40 9.88 -4.53
CA LEU A 161 0.30 9.52 -3.29
C LEU A 161 -0.55 8.61 -2.41
N PHE A 162 -1.86 8.84 -2.29
CA PHE A 162 -2.73 8.06 -1.38
C PHE A 162 -3.50 6.90 -2.02
N GLY A 163 -3.42 6.71 -3.33
CA GLY A 163 -4.34 5.83 -4.05
C GLY A 163 -5.80 6.23 -3.83
N TYR A 164 -6.65 5.27 -3.43
CA TYR A 164 -8.04 5.52 -3.04
C TYR A 164 -8.22 5.96 -1.57
N GLY A 165 -7.12 6.09 -0.81
CA GLY A 165 -7.11 6.50 0.59
C GLY A 165 -6.46 5.48 1.51
N VAL A 166 -6.62 5.67 2.82
CA VAL A 166 -6.11 4.75 3.83
C VAL A 166 -7.03 3.53 3.95
N LEU A 167 -6.45 2.34 4.12
CA LEU A 167 -7.21 1.12 4.35
C LEU A 167 -8.09 1.21 5.62
N ASP A 168 -9.31 0.70 5.52
CA ASP A 168 -10.26 0.60 6.64
C ASP A 168 -10.55 -0.87 6.90
N ALA A 169 -9.87 -1.44 7.90
CA ALA A 169 -9.96 -2.86 8.21
C ALA A 169 -11.36 -3.32 8.63
N GLY A 170 -12.21 -2.43 9.16
CA GLY A 170 -13.58 -2.77 9.53
C GLY A 170 -14.54 -2.76 8.34
N ALA A 171 -14.19 -2.04 7.27
CA ALA A 171 -14.97 -1.96 6.05
C ALA A 171 -14.57 -3.01 5.00
N MET A 172 -13.35 -3.54 5.08
CA MET A 172 -12.84 -4.64 4.25
C MET A 172 -13.40 -6.00 4.67
#